data_AF-R7Z8J5-F1
#
_entry.id   AF-R7Z8J5-F1
#
_cell.length_a   1.000
_cell.length_b   1.000
_cell.length_c   1.000
_cell.angle_alpha   90.00
_cell.angle_beta   90.00
_cell.angle_gamma   90.00
#
_symmetry.space_group_name_H-M   'P 1'
#
loop_
_entity.id
_entity.type
_entity.pdbx_description
1 polymer ?
#
loop_
_entity_poly.entity_id
_entity_poly.type
_entity_poly.pdbx_seq_one_letter_code
_entity_poly.pdbx_strand_id
1 'polypeptide(L)'
;MKISEVTVQDLVIYLREDNNDVSTLSTFNMMVSAAKSYIKFYTGLTDEQMDEKEDLTIALFVLVSYMYDTRTYTVQNDKVNKVVSSILNMHSQNLL
;
A
#
# COMPACT_ATOMS: atom_id res chain seq x y z
N MET A 1 3.17 12.05 -5.99
CA MET A 1 4.09 11.09 -6.65
C MET A 1 3.27 9.94 -7.18
N LYS A 2 3.65 9.39 -8.33
CA LYS A 2 2.91 8.26 -8.91
C LYS A 2 3.13 7.02 -8.06
N ILE A 3 2.15 6.14 -8.05
CA ILE A 3 2.25 4.90 -7.30
C ILE A 3 3.32 3.98 -7.91
N SER A 4 3.54 4.01 -9.23
CA SER A 4 4.61 3.28 -9.89
C SER A 4 6.01 3.73 -9.45
N GLU A 5 6.18 5.02 -9.17
CA GLU A 5 7.45 5.65 -8.78
C GLU A 5 7.87 5.37 -7.33
N VAL A 6 6.98 4.79 -6.52
CA VAL A 6 7.27 4.44 -5.12
C VAL A 6 8.45 3.48 -5.04
N THR A 7 9.47 3.88 -4.29
CA THR A 7 10.64 3.08 -3.96
C THR A 7 10.55 2.52 -2.55
N VAL A 8 11.35 1.48 -2.25
CA VAL A 8 11.46 0.97 -0.88
C VAL A 8 11.98 2.02 0.09
N GLN A 9 12.85 2.93 -0.38
CA GLN A 9 13.40 3.97 0.48
C GLN A 9 12.32 4.94 0.98
N ASP A 10 11.31 5.22 0.16
CA ASP A 10 10.16 6.03 0.55
C ASP A 10 9.40 5.37 1.72
N LEU A 11 9.29 4.04 1.71
CA LEU A 11 8.63 3.28 2.78
C LEU A 11 9.46 3.25 4.06
N VAL A 12 10.78 3.07 3.95
CA VAL A 12 11.70 3.14 5.10
C VAL A 12 11.54 4.49 5.81
N ILE A 13 11.53 5.59 5.05
CA ILE A 13 11.36 6.95 5.59
C ILE A 13 9.97 7.11 6.21
N TYR A 14 8.92 6.66 5.51
CA TYR A 14 7.53 6.77 5.97
C TYR A 14 7.29 6.02 7.29
N LEU A 15 7.80 4.78 7.39
CA LEU A 15 7.66 3.92 8.56
C LEU A 15 8.65 4.25 9.67
N ARG A 16 9.62 5.13 9.42
CA ARG A 16 10.74 5.44 10.33
C ARG A 16 11.50 4.17 10.73
N GLU A 17 11.72 3.30 9.74
CA GLU A 17 12.48 2.07 9.96
C GLU A 17 13.98 2.39 9.96
N ASP A 18 14.66 2.05 11.05
CA ASP A 18 16.09 2.30 11.21
C ASP A 18 16.93 1.17 10.59
N ASN A 19 16.34 -0.03 10.44
CA ASN A 19 17.01 -1.17 9.82
C ASN A 19 16.92 -1.16 8.29
N ASN A 20 18.08 -0.98 7.64
CA ASN A 20 18.22 -1.02 6.18
C ASN A 20 18.96 -2.26 5.67
N ASP A 21 18.88 -3.37 6.39
CA ASP A 21 19.44 -4.64 5.93
C ASP A 21 18.69 -5.22 4.71
N VAL A 22 19.36 -6.12 3.99
CA VAL A 22 18.83 -6.74 2.76
C VAL A 22 17.51 -7.47 3.00
N SER A 23 17.34 -8.11 4.16
CA SER A 23 16.10 -8.82 4.52
C SER A 23 14.92 -7.88 4.71
N THR A 24 15.14 -6.74 5.35
CA THR A 24 14.13 -5.71 5.63
C THR A 24 13.70 -5.06 4.32
N LEU A 25 14.66 -4.68 3.49
CA LEU A 25 14.38 -4.12 2.16
C LEU A 25 13.67 -5.11 1.23
N SER A 26 14.01 -6.40 1.30
CA SER A 26 13.31 -7.46 0.57
C SER A 26 11.86 -7.61 1.05
N THR A 27 11.64 -7.54 2.36
CA THR A 27 10.29 -7.59 2.96
C THR A 27 9.43 -6.42 2.49
N PHE A 28 9.97 -5.19 2.50
CA PHE A 28 9.26 -4.03 1.99
C PHE A 28 8.95 -4.11 0.49
N ASN A 29 9.87 -4.62 -0.32
CA ASN A 29 9.61 -4.87 -1.75
C ASN A 29 8.40 -5.80 -1.95
N MET A 30 8.33 -6.90 -1.20
CA MET A 30 7.21 -7.84 -1.26
C MET A 30 5.90 -7.18 -0.83
N MET A 31 5.90 -6.42 0.26
CA MET A 31 4.71 -5.70 0.75
C MET A 31 4.23 -4.62 -0.22
N VAL A 32 5.14 -3.85 -0.82
CA VAL A 32 4.81 -2.86 -1.85
C VAL A 32 4.16 -3.53 -3.06
N SER A 33 4.70 -4.65 -3.53
CA SER A 33 4.11 -5.42 -4.63
C SER A 33 2.70 -5.91 -4.28
N ALA A 34 2.53 -6.50 -3.10
CA ALA A 34 1.24 -6.98 -2.62
C ALA A 34 0.21 -5.85 -2.47
N ALA A 35 0.61 -4.70 -1.93
CA ALA A 35 -0.27 -3.56 -1.75
C ALA A 35 -0.64 -2.90 -3.10
N LYS A 36 0.28 -2.81 -4.07
CA LYS A 36 -0.05 -2.38 -5.45
C LYS A 36 -1.08 -3.30 -6.10
N SER A 37 -0.90 -4.61 -5.99
CA SER A 37 -1.87 -5.59 -6.49
C SER A 37 -3.22 -5.48 -5.78
N TYR A 38 -3.24 -5.30 -4.46
CA TYR A 38 -4.47 -5.10 -3.69
C TYR A 38 -5.25 -3.89 -4.20
N ILE A 39 -4.59 -2.74 -4.35
CA ILE A 39 -5.21 -1.50 -4.85
C ILE A 39 -5.76 -1.72 -6.26
N LYS A 40 -4.98 -2.34 -7.15
CA LYS A 40 -5.38 -2.63 -8.53
C LYS A 40 -6.63 -3.49 -8.59
N PHE A 41 -6.66 -4.61 -7.86
CA PHE A 41 -7.81 -5.51 -7.86
C PHE A 41 -9.04 -4.91 -7.20
N TYR A 42 -8.86 -4.16 -6.11
CA TYR A 42 -9.96 -3.49 -5.41
C TYR A 42 -10.62 -2.41 -6.28
N THR A 43 -9.81 -1.62 -6.98
CA THR A 43 -10.29 -0.48 -7.76
C THR A 43 -10.68 -0.88 -9.18
N GLY A 44 -10.07 -1.90 -9.76
CA GLY A 44 -10.26 -2.27 -11.17
C GLY A 44 -9.48 -1.43 -12.17
N LEU A 45 -8.61 -0.55 -11.69
CA LEU A 45 -7.80 0.30 -12.55
C LEU A 45 -6.69 -0.49 -13.25
N THR A 46 -6.25 0.01 -14.41
CA THR A 46 -4.97 -0.40 -15.01
C THR A 46 -3.80 0.28 -14.29
N ASP A 47 -2.57 -0.19 -14.53
CA ASP A 47 -1.38 0.41 -13.92
C ASP A 47 -1.22 1.87 -14.34
N GLU A 48 -1.53 2.20 -15.60
CA GLU A 48 -1.49 3.56 -16.14
C GLU A 48 -2.52 4.47 -15.47
N GLN A 49 -3.75 3.97 -15.25
CA GLN A 49 -4.81 4.73 -14.57
C GLN A 49 -4.47 4.98 -13.10
N MET A 50 -3.84 4.00 -12.43
CA MET A 50 -3.41 4.17 -11.04
C MET A 50 -2.37 5.28 -10.90
N ASP A 51 -1.49 5.44 -11.88
CA ASP A 51 -0.47 6.50 -11.90
C ASP A 51 -1.05 7.91 -12.06
N GLU A 52 -2.30 8.05 -12.51
CA GLU A 52 -3.01 9.33 -12.57
C GLU A 52 -3.63 9.76 -11.23
N LYS A 53 -3.64 8.88 -10.21
CA LYS A 53 -4.31 9.09 -8.92
C LYS A 53 -3.29 9.16 -7.79
N GLU A 54 -2.80 10.37 -7.49
CA GLU A 54 -1.72 10.57 -6.52
C GLU A 54 -2.09 10.13 -5.08
N ASP A 55 -3.36 10.16 -4.72
CA ASP A 55 -3.86 9.74 -3.41
C ASP A 55 -3.76 8.22 -3.19
N LEU A 56 -3.73 7.41 -4.27
CA LEU A 56 -3.45 5.98 -4.17
C LEU A 56 -2.07 5.68 -3.58
N THR A 57 -1.09 6.58 -3.74
CA THR A 57 0.23 6.43 -3.14
C THR A 57 0.16 6.49 -1.60
N ILE A 58 -0.69 7.36 -1.04
CA ILE A 58 -0.91 7.37 0.41
C ILE A 58 -1.63 6.11 0.87
N ALA A 59 -2.62 5.62 0.11
CA ALA A 59 -3.26 4.34 0.41
C ALA A 59 -2.25 3.18 0.41
N LEU A 60 -1.31 3.17 -0.54
CA LEU A 60 -0.22 2.19 -0.59
C LEU A 60 0.63 2.23 0.69
N PHE A 61 1.08 3.40 1.13
CA PHE A 61 1.92 3.54 2.32
C PHE A 61 1.21 3.03 3.59
N VAL A 62 -0.07 3.36 3.76
CA VAL A 62 -0.84 2.90 4.91
C VAL A 62 -1.05 1.38 4.86
N LEU A 63 -1.30 0.81 3.68
CA LEU A 63 -1.44 -0.65 3.51
C LEU A 63 -0.13 -1.37 3.84
N VAL A 64 1.01 -0.86 3.38
CA VAL A 64 2.32 -1.42 3.70
C VAL A 64 2.60 -1.31 5.20
N SER A 65 2.31 -0.17 5.84
CA SER A 65 2.40 -0.01 7.29
C SER A 65 1.57 -1.05 8.03
N TYR A 66 0.32 -1.26 7.60
CA TYR A 66 -0.55 -2.25 8.20
C TYR A 66 0.03 -3.67 8.08
N MET A 67 0.50 -4.07 6.89
CA MET A 67 1.17 -5.37 6.69
C MET A 67 2.44 -5.51 7.53
N TYR A 68 3.18 -4.43 7.70
CA TYR A 68 4.41 -4.40 8.48
C TYR A 68 4.16 -4.56 9.98
N ASP A 69 3.13 -3.91 10.51
CA ASP A 69 2.76 -3.97 11.92
C ASP A 69 2.01 -5.27 12.26
N THR A 70 1.24 -5.82 11.32
CA THR A 70 0.42 -7.04 11.51
C THR A 70 1.02 -8.26 10.82
N ARG A 71 2.12 -8.79 11.37
CA ARG A 71 2.79 -10.00 10.85
C ARG A 71 2.29 -11.32 11.43
N THR A 72 1.30 -11.26 12.31
CA THR A 72 0.67 -12.44 12.91
C THR A 72 -0.66 -12.71 12.25
N TYR A 73 -1.03 -13.98 12.16
CA TYR A 73 -2.33 -14.38 11.62
C TYR A 73 -3.49 -13.80 12.42
N THR A 74 -3.37 -13.80 13.76
CA THR A 74 -4.37 -13.22 14.64
C THR A 74 -4.08 -11.73 14.84
N VAL A 75 -5.11 -10.90 14.68
CA VAL A 75 -5.07 -9.46 14.95
C VAL A 75 -6.11 -9.09 16.01
N GLN A 76 -5.82 -8.08 16.83
CA GLN A 76 -6.80 -7.59 17.81
C GLN A 76 -7.87 -6.70 17.17
N ASN A 77 -7.54 -6.02 16.08
CA ASN A 77 -8.43 -5.12 15.35
C ASN A 77 -8.18 -5.28 13.86
N ASP A 78 -9.19 -5.77 13.15
CA ASP A 78 -9.18 -6.06 11.72
C ASP A 78 -9.80 -4.93 10.87
N LYS A 79 -10.11 -3.79 11.50
CA LYS A 79 -10.70 -2.65 10.80
C LYS A 79 -9.71 -2.02 9.83
N VAL A 80 -10.12 -1.94 8.57
CA VAL A 80 -9.44 -1.15 7.55
C VAL A 80 -9.52 0.33 7.91
N ASN A 81 -8.41 1.06 7.72
CA ASN A 81 -8.36 2.50 7.90
C ASN A 81 -9.41 3.18 7.00
N LYS A 82 -10.31 3.98 7.61
CA LYS A 82 -11.41 4.65 6.89
C LYS A 82 -10.92 5.54 5.75
N VAL A 83 -9.77 6.20 5.91
CA VAL A 83 -9.19 7.04 4.86
C VAL A 83 -8.77 6.18 3.67
N VAL A 84 -8.11 5.05 3.93
CA VAL A 84 -7.73 4.09 2.87
C VAL A 84 -8.97 3.57 2.16
N SER A 85 -9.99 3.11 2.89
CA SER A 85 -11.23 2.63 2.26
C SER A 85 -11.91 3.71 1.42
N SER A 86 -11.94 4.96 1.89
CA SER A 86 -12.52 6.07 1.12
C SER A 86 -11.74 6.35 -0.15
N ILE A 87 -10.40 6.39 -0.09
CA ILE A 87 -9.54 6.57 -1.27
C ILE A 87 -9.81 5.47 -2.31
N LEU A 88 -9.82 4.21 -1.88
CA LEU A 88 -10.07 3.11 -2.80
C LEU A 88 -11.48 3.15 -3.40
N ASN A 89 -12.49 3.50 -2.60
CA ASN A 89 -13.87 3.63 -3.06
C ASN A 89 -14.06 4.77 -4.08
N MET A 90 -13.34 5.89 -3.93
CA MET A 90 -13.42 7.01 -4.89
C MET A 90 -12.95 6.61 -6.30
N HIS A 91 -12.05 5.64 -6.40
CA HIS A 91 -11.44 5.22 -7.67
C HIS A 91 -11.92 3.85 -8.16
N SER A 92 -12.82 3.19 -7.42
CA SER A 92 -13.29 1.86 -7.79
C SER A 92 -14.27 1.92 -8.95
N GLN A 93 -13.96 1.16 -10.00
CA GLN A 93 -14.77 0.98 -11.21
C GLN A 93 -15.49 -0.38 -11.23
N ASN A 94 -15.16 -1.26 -10.29
CA ASN A 94 -15.63 -2.65 -10.24
C ASN A 94 -16.83 -2.88 -9.33
N LEU A 95 -17.21 -1.89 -8.53
CA LEU A 95 -18.36 -1.96 -7.63
C LEU A 95 -19.63 -1.54 -8.42
N LEU A 96 -20.26 -2.53 -9.07
CA LEU A 96 -21.58 -2.39 -9.73
C LEU A 96 -22.72 -2.39 -8.71
#